data_AF-Q2SSG2-F1
#
_entry.id   AF-Q2SSG2-F1
#
_cell.length_a   1.000
_cell.length_b   1.000
_cell.length_c   1.000
_cell.angle_alpha   90.00
_cell.angle_beta   90.00
_cell.angle_gamma   90.00
#
_symmetry.space_group_name_H-M   'P 1'
#
loop_
_entity.id
_entity.type
_entity.pdbx_description
1 polymer ?
#
loop_
_entity_poly.entity_id
_entity_poly.type
_entity_poly.pdbx_seq_one_letter_code
_entity_poly.pdbx_strand_id
1 'polypeptide(L)'
;MKYSFELKLKVIFELQKLAIKQVYKKYNINYNTLKYWKYNSKKILNELHRQEANKRKTIELEQEVLLEIQNLWNRVGKKNNKLFKQIEKIRKKHKIKLKQVLVFLKISRSLYYKKLKQEVNINKIEKSIKLEKEIISIFNKRPRGYRKIKEALLKEFNWIVNHKVILKIMRKFNLIVGWLKNKRNNKHKTGRNKFNTPDLINREFKKVKEFGKVLYTDVTYIIWKNERVYLSTILDGATRQIIDYRISDKNNSNLINTNFKNAISKLKQLEINIKNIIIHSDHAVVYEANSFRKICKKYQIRQSMGSNYSCTDNAVIESYHGQLKKNTIHSNKKKYKIFQDYLNDLFSYLRWHNKEKGSEINLNKRKILRN
;
A
#
# COMPACT_ATOMS: atom_id res chain seq x y z
N MET A 1 -30.63 25.96 49.90
CA MET A 1 -30.95 26.89 51.02
C MET A 1 -31.80 28.03 50.46
N LYS A 2 -32.89 28.42 51.14
CA LYS A 2 -33.90 29.37 50.65
C LYS A 2 -33.43 30.84 50.53
N TYR A 3 -32.28 31.19 51.14
CA TYR A 3 -31.73 32.56 51.16
C TYR A 3 -30.21 32.52 50.97
N SER A 4 -29.65 33.47 50.20
CA SER A 4 -28.20 33.56 49.94
C SER A 4 -27.41 33.96 51.19
N PHE A 5 -26.12 33.65 51.20
CA PHE A 5 -25.19 34.02 52.26
C PHE A 5 -25.16 35.53 52.51
N GLU A 6 -25.02 36.32 51.43
CA GLU A 6 -24.98 37.79 51.47
C GLU A 6 -26.28 38.37 52.03
N LEU A 7 -27.43 37.80 51.64
CA LEU A 7 -28.72 38.22 52.15
C LEU A 7 -28.86 37.92 53.65
N LYS A 8 -28.42 36.74 54.10
CA LYS A 8 -28.44 36.38 55.53
C LYS A 8 -27.55 37.32 56.36
N LEU A 9 -26.33 37.61 55.91
CA LEU A 9 -25.44 38.54 56.60
C LEU A 9 -26.05 39.94 56.71
N LYS A 10 -26.55 40.46 55.58
CA LYS A 10 -27.16 41.79 55.51
C LYS A 10 -28.36 41.91 56.44
N VAL A 11 -29.23 40.90 56.46
CA VAL A 11 -30.42 40.86 57.31
C VAL A 11 -30.05 40.73 58.79
N ILE A 12 -29.05 39.92 59.15
CA ILE A 12 -28.58 39.80 60.54
C ILE A 12 -28.02 41.13 61.04
N PHE A 13 -27.24 41.85 60.22
CA PHE A 13 -26.71 43.17 60.56
C PHE A 13 -27.82 44.22 60.74
N GLU A 14 -28.84 44.21 59.88
CA GLU A 14 -29.98 45.11 60.03
C GLU A 14 -30.86 44.78 61.26
N LEU A 15 -31.00 43.50 61.63
CA LEU A 15 -31.73 43.07 62.82
C LEU A 15 -31.09 43.51 64.16
N GLN A 16 -29.81 43.93 64.13
CA GLN A 16 -29.13 44.53 65.28
C GLN A 16 -29.56 45.99 65.51
N LYS A 17 -29.98 46.69 64.46
CA LYS A 17 -30.32 48.13 64.49
C LYS A 17 -31.82 48.40 64.39
N LEU A 18 -32.60 47.47 63.82
CA LEU A 18 -34.01 47.65 63.50
C LEU A 18 -34.89 46.61 64.22
N ALA A 19 -36.17 46.94 64.39
CA ALA A 19 -37.17 46.02 64.94
C ALA A 19 -37.51 44.92 63.91
N ILE A 20 -37.83 43.71 64.39
CA ILE A 20 -38.15 42.56 63.50
C ILE A 20 -39.30 42.90 62.53
N LYS A 21 -40.31 43.67 62.97
CA LYS A 21 -41.42 44.13 62.12
C LYS A 21 -40.96 45.01 60.95
N GLN A 22 -39.93 45.84 61.13
CA GLN A 22 -39.39 46.70 60.08
C GLN A 22 -38.60 45.88 59.06
N VAL A 23 -37.76 44.95 59.52
CA VAL A 23 -36.97 44.05 58.66
C VAL A 23 -37.90 43.07 57.90
N TYR A 24 -38.97 42.62 58.54
CA TYR A 24 -40.03 41.82 57.91
C TYR A 24 -40.64 42.55 56.71
N LYS A 25 -41.08 43.80 56.89
CA LYS A 25 -41.64 44.62 55.79
C LYS A 25 -40.63 44.84 54.65
N LYS A 26 -39.34 44.96 54.97
CA LYS A 26 -38.29 45.26 53.99
C LYS A 26 -37.86 44.06 53.13
N TYR A 27 -37.71 42.88 53.73
CA TYR A 27 -37.18 41.70 53.05
C TYR A 27 -38.23 40.62 52.75
N ASN A 28 -39.46 40.80 53.24
CA ASN A 28 -40.55 39.83 53.14
C ASN A 28 -40.15 38.40 53.61
N ILE A 29 -39.27 38.31 54.60
CA ILE A 29 -38.80 37.04 55.19
C ILE A 29 -39.70 36.70 56.36
N ASN A 30 -40.14 35.45 56.47
CA ASN A 30 -41.00 34.96 57.55
C ASN A 30 -40.52 35.44 58.95
N TYR A 31 -41.45 35.99 59.73
CA TYR A 31 -41.18 36.58 61.05
C TYR A 31 -40.45 35.62 62.01
N ASN A 32 -40.81 34.34 62.03
CA ASN A 32 -40.16 33.32 62.87
C ASN A 32 -38.71 33.05 62.43
N THR A 33 -38.44 33.13 61.13
CA THR A 33 -37.07 33.02 60.59
C THR A 33 -36.21 34.22 61.01
N LEU A 34 -36.76 35.44 60.94
CA LEU A 34 -36.06 36.64 61.40
C LEU A 34 -35.83 36.63 62.92
N LYS A 35 -36.82 36.16 63.70
CA LYS A 35 -36.70 35.93 65.14
C LYS A 35 -35.56 34.96 65.43
N TYR A 36 -35.54 33.80 64.77
CA TYR A 36 -34.48 32.81 64.89
C TYR A 36 -33.09 33.37 64.52
N TRP A 37 -32.99 34.15 63.44
CA TRP A 37 -31.72 34.78 63.04
C TRP A 37 -31.25 35.86 64.01
N LYS A 38 -32.16 36.62 64.63
CA LYS A 38 -31.81 37.63 65.63
C LYS A 38 -31.22 36.98 66.90
N TYR A 39 -31.91 35.97 67.44
CA TYR A 39 -31.49 35.30 68.69
C TYR A 39 -30.29 34.35 68.51
N ASN A 40 -30.11 33.73 67.33
CA ASN A 40 -28.98 32.82 67.04
C ASN A 40 -27.89 33.45 66.15
N SER A 41 -27.86 34.78 66.03
CA SER A 41 -27.00 35.52 65.11
C SER A 41 -25.52 35.12 65.19
N LYS A 42 -24.96 35.01 66.40
CA LYS A 42 -23.54 34.64 66.62
C LYS A 42 -23.22 33.22 66.12
N LYS A 43 -24.10 32.25 66.38
CA LYS A 43 -23.94 30.85 65.93
C LYS A 43 -24.02 30.75 64.40
N ILE A 44 -25.02 31.42 63.82
CA ILE A 44 -25.23 31.46 62.37
C ILE A 44 -24.03 32.13 61.69
N LEU A 45 -23.55 33.26 62.20
CA LEU A 45 -22.39 33.98 61.64
C LEU A 45 -21.12 33.12 61.67
N ASN A 46 -20.85 32.39 62.76
CA ASN A 46 -19.71 31.48 62.85
C ASN A 46 -19.81 30.30 61.87
N GLU A 47 -21.00 29.71 61.73
CA GLU A 47 -21.24 28.62 60.77
C GLU A 47 -21.06 29.11 59.33
N LEU A 48 -21.58 30.30 59.03
CA LEU A 48 -21.45 31.00 57.75
C LEU A 48 -19.96 31.27 57.43
N HIS A 49 -19.18 31.82 58.36
CA HIS A 49 -17.74 32.02 58.17
C HIS A 49 -16.97 30.71 57.95
N ARG A 50 -17.30 29.64 58.68
CA ARG A 50 -16.69 28.31 58.46
C ARG A 50 -17.00 27.77 57.06
N GLN A 51 -18.24 27.94 56.58
CA GLN A 51 -18.64 27.52 55.24
C GLN A 51 -17.88 28.29 54.15
N GLU A 52 -17.74 29.61 54.30
CA GLU A 52 -16.93 30.41 53.37
C GLU A 52 -15.45 30.05 53.40
N ALA A 53 -14.87 29.87 54.57
CA ALA A 53 -13.46 29.48 54.72
C ALA A 53 -13.20 28.12 54.04
N ASN A 54 -14.09 27.15 54.23
CA ASN A 54 -13.99 25.85 53.57
C ASN A 54 -14.14 25.96 52.04
N LYS A 55 -15.06 26.82 51.57
CA LYS A 55 -15.24 27.09 50.14
C LYS A 55 -14.00 27.74 49.53
N ARG A 56 -13.39 28.72 50.20
CA ARG A 56 -12.14 29.36 49.77
C ARG A 56 -10.99 28.36 49.68
N LYS A 57 -10.77 27.55 50.73
CA LYS A 57 -9.77 26.47 50.73
C LYS A 57 -9.98 25.48 49.57
N THR A 58 -11.24 25.14 49.27
CA THR A 58 -11.54 24.25 48.14
C THR A 58 -11.17 24.90 46.80
N ILE A 59 -11.47 26.18 46.62
CA ILE A 59 -11.16 26.93 45.40
C ILE A 59 -9.63 27.09 45.24
N GLU A 60 -8.92 27.40 46.32
CA GLU A 60 -7.46 27.50 46.34
C GLU A 60 -6.82 26.18 45.91
N LEU A 61 -7.26 25.06 46.49
CA LEU A 61 -6.78 23.73 46.10
C LEU A 61 -7.08 23.41 44.62
N GLU A 62 -8.27 23.77 44.12
CA GLU A 62 -8.60 23.58 42.70
C GLU A 62 -7.67 24.40 41.79
N GLN A 63 -7.32 25.63 42.17
CA GLN A 63 -6.42 26.51 41.42
C GLN A 63 -4.97 25.97 41.41
N GLU A 64 -4.47 25.51 42.54
CA GLU A 64 -3.12 24.92 42.65
C GLU A 64 -2.96 23.71 41.73
N VAL A 65 -3.93 22.80 41.72
CA VAL A 65 -3.87 21.60 40.87
C VAL A 65 -4.03 21.95 39.39
N LEU A 66 -4.84 22.97 39.05
CA LEU A 66 -4.91 23.47 37.67
C LEU A 66 -3.56 24.02 37.21
N LEU A 67 -2.85 24.76 38.09
CA LEU A 67 -1.51 25.27 37.82
C LEU A 67 -0.49 24.13 37.64
N GLU A 68 -0.56 23.08 38.47
CA GLU A 68 0.25 21.85 38.31
C GLU A 68 0.03 21.23 36.92
N ILE A 69 -1.23 21.08 36.51
CA ILE A 69 -1.60 20.54 35.19
C ILE A 69 -1.05 21.43 34.06
N GLN A 70 -1.08 22.74 34.21
CA GLN A 70 -0.56 23.68 33.21
C GLN A 70 0.97 23.65 33.12
N ASN A 71 1.67 23.54 34.24
CA ASN A 71 3.12 23.40 34.25
C ASN A 71 3.55 22.10 33.54
N LEU A 72 2.85 20.99 33.81
CA LEU A 72 3.05 19.73 33.09
C LEU A 72 2.78 19.87 31.59
N TRP A 73 1.72 20.60 31.24
CA TRP A 73 1.35 20.86 29.85
C TRP A 73 2.43 21.65 29.10
N ASN A 74 2.95 22.72 29.72
CA ASN A 74 3.98 23.57 29.13
C ASN A 74 5.31 22.82 28.95
N ARG A 75 5.69 21.96 29.90
CA ARG A 75 6.95 21.19 29.84
C ARG A 75 6.96 20.11 28.75
N VAL A 76 5.88 19.35 28.61
CA VAL A 76 5.85 18.16 27.75
C VAL A 76 5.25 18.44 26.38
N GLY A 77 4.27 19.35 26.32
CA GLY A 77 3.59 19.76 25.10
C GLY A 77 2.56 18.76 24.55
N LYS A 78 1.65 19.30 23.74
CA LYS A 78 0.45 18.61 23.18
C LYS A 78 0.72 17.37 22.31
N LYS A 79 1.97 17.10 21.92
CA LYS A 79 2.32 15.98 21.02
C LYS A 79 2.44 14.64 21.76
N ASN A 80 2.70 14.65 23.07
CA ASN A 80 2.91 13.43 23.84
C ASN A 80 1.57 12.83 24.33
N ASN A 81 1.26 11.60 23.90
CA ASN A 81 0.03 10.92 24.30
C ASN A 81 0.03 10.50 25.78
N LYS A 82 1.21 10.27 26.39
CA LYS A 82 1.31 9.86 27.81
C LYS A 82 0.87 10.98 28.76
N LEU A 83 1.05 12.24 28.36
CA LEU A 83 0.64 13.43 29.12
C LEU A 83 -0.87 13.42 29.44
N PHE A 84 -1.71 13.06 28.47
CA PHE A 84 -3.16 13.02 28.65
C PHE A 84 -3.59 11.98 29.70
N LYS A 85 -2.87 10.85 29.80
CA LYS A 85 -3.09 9.84 30.85
C LYS A 85 -2.67 10.36 32.23
N GLN A 86 -1.58 11.13 32.31
CA GLN A 86 -1.13 11.75 33.58
C GLN A 86 -2.12 12.82 34.06
N ILE A 87 -2.58 13.69 33.15
CA ILE A 87 -3.59 14.71 33.45
C ILE A 87 -4.89 14.07 33.95
N GLU A 88 -5.34 12.96 33.32
CA GLU A 88 -6.54 12.24 33.78
C GLU A 88 -6.37 11.63 35.18
N LYS A 89 -5.17 11.17 35.55
CA LYS A 89 -4.88 10.68 36.90
C LYS A 89 -4.95 11.81 37.95
N ILE A 90 -4.29 12.95 37.68
CA ILE A 90 -4.29 14.11 38.58
C ILE A 90 -5.73 14.64 38.76
N ARG A 91 -6.45 14.80 37.65
CA ARG A 91 -7.85 15.25 37.65
C ARG A 91 -8.74 14.35 38.52
N LYS A 92 -8.64 13.03 38.37
CA LYS A 92 -9.43 12.07 39.15
C LYS A 92 -9.04 12.08 40.63
N LYS A 93 -7.75 12.15 40.95
CA LYS A 93 -7.22 12.22 42.32
C LYS A 93 -7.80 13.41 43.09
N HIS A 94 -7.82 14.59 42.46
CA HIS A 94 -8.30 15.84 43.08
C HIS A 94 -9.78 16.15 42.78
N LYS A 95 -10.53 15.21 42.19
CA LYS A 95 -11.97 15.33 41.84
C LYS A 95 -12.32 16.57 40.99
N ILE A 96 -11.39 17.06 40.17
CA ILE A 96 -11.59 18.24 39.33
C ILE A 96 -12.50 17.93 38.13
N LYS A 97 -13.41 18.86 37.81
CA LYS A 97 -14.31 18.70 36.66
C LYS A 97 -13.52 18.83 35.36
N LEU A 98 -13.75 17.92 34.42
CA LEU A 98 -13.08 17.94 33.11
C LEU A 98 -13.25 19.29 32.39
N LYS A 99 -14.41 19.93 32.51
CA LYS A 99 -14.68 21.25 31.91
C LYS A 99 -13.65 22.30 32.36
N GLN A 100 -13.26 22.32 33.64
CA GLN A 100 -12.27 23.27 34.16
C GLN A 100 -10.91 23.05 33.51
N VAL A 101 -10.45 21.79 33.46
CA VAL A 101 -9.17 21.41 32.84
C VAL A 101 -9.13 21.78 31.36
N LEU A 102 -10.20 21.51 30.60
CA LEU A 102 -10.27 21.80 29.16
C LEU A 102 -10.22 23.30 28.87
N VAL A 103 -10.95 24.11 29.65
CA VAL A 103 -10.94 25.57 29.54
C VAL A 103 -9.56 26.12 29.87
N PHE A 104 -8.96 25.65 30.98
CA PHE A 104 -7.65 26.10 31.44
C PHE A 104 -6.54 25.80 30.43
N LEU A 105 -6.56 24.59 29.83
CA LEU A 105 -5.59 24.16 28.82
C LEU A 105 -5.92 24.61 27.38
N LYS A 106 -7.07 25.25 27.16
CA LYS A 106 -7.57 25.67 25.83
C LYS A 106 -7.59 24.52 24.81
N ILE A 107 -8.09 23.34 25.19
CA ILE A 107 -8.20 22.17 24.31
C ILE A 107 -9.65 21.70 24.14
N SER A 108 -9.96 21.13 22.97
CA SER A 108 -11.27 20.55 22.72
C SER A 108 -11.46 19.22 23.45
N ARG A 109 -12.70 18.94 23.86
CA ARG A 109 -13.09 17.66 24.49
C ARG A 109 -12.80 16.47 23.57
N SER A 110 -13.01 16.62 22.26
CA SER A 110 -12.76 15.57 21.26
C SER A 110 -11.27 15.21 21.15
N LEU A 111 -10.37 16.21 21.19
CA LEU A 111 -8.93 15.99 21.20
C LEU A 111 -8.49 15.24 22.46
N TYR A 112 -9.01 15.64 23.62
CA TYR A 112 -8.71 15.03 24.92
C TYR A 112 -9.00 13.52 24.91
N TYR A 113 -10.22 13.12 24.53
CA TYR A 113 -10.58 11.70 24.45
C TYR A 113 -9.87 10.96 23.32
N LYS A 114 -9.65 11.59 22.17
CA LYS A 114 -8.89 10.99 21.07
C LYS A 114 -7.47 10.62 21.52
N LYS A 115 -6.84 11.47 22.32
CA LYS A 115 -5.49 11.27 22.85
C LYS A 115 -5.45 10.28 24.01
N LEU A 116 -6.45 10.30 24.89
CA LEU A 116 -6.62 9.29 25.95
C LEU A 116 -6.83 7.88 25.41
N LYS A 117 -7.64 7.75 24.34
CA LYS A 117 -7.91 6.48 23.65
C LYS A 117 -6.79 6.04 22.69
N GLN A 118 -5.81 6.89 22.39
CA GLN A 118 -4.61 6.50 21.66
C GLN A 118 -3.69 5.69 22.59
N GLU A 119 -4.14 4.50 22.94
CA GLU A 119 -3.25 3.46 23.43
C GLU A 119 -2.35 3.01 22.28
N VAL A 120 -1.09 2.72 22.61
CA VAL A 120 -0.18 2.05 21.70
C VAL A 120 -0.80 0.68 21.44
N ASN A 121 -1.54 0.56 20.34
CA ASN A 121 -2.15 -0.69 19.95
C ASN A 121 -1.02 -1.60 19.46
N ILE A 122 -0.48 -2.41 20.37
CA ILE A 122 0.66 -3.30 20.14
C ILE A 122 0.34 -4.21 18.95
N ASN A 123 -0.87 -4.76 18.89
CA ASN A 123 -1.34 -5.59 17.78
C ASN A 123 -1.24 -4.86 16.43
N LYS A 124 -1.56 -3.56 16.38
CA LYS A 124 -1.44 -2.76 15.15
C LYS A 124 0.01 -2.54 14.74
N ILE A 125 0.91 -2.36 15.71
CA ILE A 125 2.35 -2.20 15.46
C ILE A 125 2.94 -3.54 14.98
N GLU A 126 2.65 -4.64 15.66
CA GLU A 126 3.06 -5.98 15.26
C GLU A 126 2.56 -6.32 13.85
N LYS A 127 1.28 -6.04 13.58
CA LYS A 127 0.68 -6.21 12.24
C LYS A 127 1.41 -5.39 11.19
N SER A 128 1.82 -4.16 11.50
CA SER A 128 2.62 -3.31 10.62
C SER A 128 4.03 -3.88 10.39
N ILE A 129 4.71 -4.32 11.45
CA ILE A 129 6.05 -4.90 11.36
C ILE A 129 6.03 -6.20 10.54
N LYS A 130 5.03 -7.05 10.76
CA LYS A 130 4.83 -8.28 10.00
C LYS A 130 4.65 -7.99 8.51
N LEU A 131 3.78 -7.04 8.17
CA LEU A 131 3.57 -6.60 6.80
C LEU A 131 4.87 -6.04 6.16
N GLU A 132 5.65 -5.25 6.91
CA GLU A 132 6.93 -4.73 6.43
C GLU A 132 7.92 -5.87 6.12
N LYS A 133 8.06 -6.84 7.03
CA LYS A 133 8.93 -8.02 6.84
C LYS A 133 8.52 -8.84 5.62
N GLU A 134 7.23 -9.07 5.43
CA GLU A 134 6.73 -9.84 4.28
C GLU A 134 6.92 -9.10 2.96
N ILE A 135 6.69 -7.77 2.90
CA ILE A 135 6.98 -6.95 1.72
C ILE A 135 8.47 -7.05 1.35
N ILE A 136 9.36 -6.96 2.34
CA ILE A 136 10.82 -7.07 2.15
C ILE A 136 11.17 -8.47 1.64
N SER A 137 10.61 -9.53 2.25
CA SER A 137 10.83 -10.91 1.82
C SER A 137 10.41 -11.15 0.37
N ILE A 138 9.20 -10.74 0.01
CA ILE A 138 8.64 -10.81 -1.35
C ILE A 138 9.53 -10.08 -2.35
N PHE A 139 10.04 -8.91 -1.98
CA PHE A 139 10.91 -8.09 -2.84
C PHE A 139 12.31 -8.69 -3.00
N ASN A 140 12.89 -9.22 -1.92
CA ASN A 140 14.22 -9.82 -1.93
C ASN A 140 14.26 -11.12 -2.74
N LYS A 141 13.19 -11.93 -2.71
CA LYS A 141 13.06 -13.11 -3.59
C LYS A 141 13.21 -12.72 -5.06
N ARG A 142 12.41 -11.76 -5.52
CA ARG A 142 12.40 -11.23 -6.91
C ARG A 142 11.92 -9.76 -6.86
N PRO A 143 12.77 -8.77 -7.21
CA PRO A 143 12.37 -7.36 -7.19
C PRO A 143 11.15 -7.11 -8.09
N ARG A 144 10.08 -6.58 -7.52
CA ARG A 144 8.82 -6.32 -8.24
C ARG A 144 8.16 -5.04 -7.73
N GLY A 145 7.38 -4.40 -8.59
CA GLY A 145 6.69 -3.14 -8.26
C GLY A 145 5.57 -3.36 -7.25
N TYR A 146 5.16 -2.30 -6.55
CA TYR A 146 4.18 -2.35 -5.47
C TYR A 146 2.84 -3.02 -5.84
N ARG A 147 2.39 -2.92 -7.10
CA ARG A 147 1.17 -3.61 -7.59
C ARG A 147 1.34 -5.14 -7.58
N LYS A 148 2.48 -5.64 -8.08
CA LYS A 148 2.78 -7.07 -8.04
C LYS A 148 3.07 -7.56 -6.61
N ILE A 149 3.65 -6.71 -5.75
CA ILE A 149 3.78 -7.03 -4.32
C ILE A 149 2.41 -7.20 -3.68
N LYS A 150 1.42 -6.36 -4.02
CA LYS A 150 0.04 -6.51 -3.52
C LYS A 150 -0.55 -7.87 -3.90
N GLU A 151 -0.41 -8.27 -5.16
CA GLU A 151 -0.88 -9.57 -5.64
C GLU A 151 -0.17 -10.72 -4.91
N ALA A 152 1.15 -10.63 -4.74
CA ALA A 152 1.94 -11.63 -4.03
C ALA A 152 1.58 -11.72 -2.54
N LEU A 153 1.36 -10.58 -1.88
CA LEU A 153 0.90 -10.52 -0.48
C LEU A 153 -0.45 -11.20 -0.29
N LEU A 154 -1.37 -11.02 -1.24
CA LEU A 154 -2.67 -11.70 -1.20
C LEU A 154 -2.50 -13.22 -1.42
N LYS A 155 -1.70 -13.63 -2.41
CA LYS A 155 -1.50 -15.05 -2.75
C LYS A 155 -0.70 -15.83 -1.71
N GLU A 156 0.42 -15.28 -1.24
CA GLU A 156 1.38 -15.97 -0.36
C GLU A 156 0.98 -15.87 1.12
N PHE A 157 0.28 -14.81 1.54
CA PHE A 157 0.08 -14.47 2.95
C PHE A 157 -1.36 -13.99 3.29
N ASN A 158 -2.28 -14.02 2.32
CA ASN A 158 -3.67 -13.58 2.44
C ASN A 158 -3.86 -12.14 2.96
N TRP A 159 -2.93 -11.24 2.64
CA TRP A 159 -3.02 -9.84 3.03
C TRP A 159 -3.85 -9.01 2.07
N ILE A 160 -4.89 -8.38 2.61
CA ILE A 160 -5.68 -7.38 1.90
C ILE A 160 -5.19 -5.99 2.31
N VAL A 161 -4.28 -5.42 1.52
CA VAL A 161 -3.66 -4.11 1.82
C VAL A 161 -3.77 -3.18 0.62
N ASN A 162 -4.01 -1.90 0.90
CA ASN A 162 -4.03 -0.86 -0.14
C ASN A 162 -2.63 -0.68 -0.74
N HIS A 163 -2.56 -0.59 -2.07
CA HIS A 163 -1.32 -0.41 -2.82
C HIS A 163 -0.52 0.83 -2.40
N LYS A 164 -1.17 1.89 -1.88
CA LYS A 164 -0.50 3.10 -1.35
C LYS A 164 0.30 2.81 -0.08
N VAL A 165 -0.20 1.92 0.79
CA VAL A 165 0.50 1.50 2.01
C VAL A 165 1.75 0.71 1.65
N ILE A 166 1.63 -0.23 0.71
CA ILE A 166 2.76 -1.01 0.19
C ILE A 166 3.80 -0.06 -0.42
N LEU A 167 3.38 0.90 -1.25
CA LEU A 167 4.29 1.89 -1.83
C LEU A 167 5.00 2.72 -0.77
N LYS A 168 4.32 3.13 0.30
CA LYS A 168 4.91 3.86 1.43
C LYS A 168 5.98 3.01 2.13
N ILE A 169 5.69 1.74 2.39
CA ILE A 169 6.64 0.79 3.00
C ILE A 169 7.85 0.56 2.07
N MET A 170 7.62 0.34 0.78
CA MET A 170 8.71 0.18 -0.19
C MET A 170 9.62 1.41 -0.23
N ARG A 171 9.05 2.62 -0.18
CA ARG A 171 9.82 3.86 -0.10
C ARG A 171 10.60 3.99 1.21
N LYS A 172 9.99 3.61 2.35
CA LYS A 172 10.66 3.59 3.66
C LYS A 172 11.93 2.74 3.65
N PHE A 173 11.92 1.60 2.95
CA PHE A 173 13.05 0.67 2.88
C PHE A 173 13.86 0.76 1.58
N ASN A 174 13.70 1.83 0.78
CA ASN A 174 14.41 2.01 -0.50
C ASN A 174 14.32 0.78 -1.44
N LEU A 175 13.16 0.12 -1.47
CA LEU A 175 12.87 -1.03 -2.33
C LEU A 175 12.54 -0.56 -3.75
N ILE A 176 13.57 -0.16 -4.49
CA ILE A 176 13.47 0.39 -5.84
C ILE A 176 13.66 -0.72 -6.87
N VAL A 177 12.73 -0.82 -7.82
CA VAL A 177 12.88 -1.66 -9.02
C VAL A 177 13.65 -0.84 -10.06
N GLY A 178 14.70 -1.43 -10.64
CA GLY A 178 15.51 -0.77 -11.67
C GLY A 178 14.66 -0.24 -12.83
N TRP A 179 14.82 1.05 -13.14
CA TRP A 179 14.21 1.69 -14.30
C TRP A 179 15.19 1.66 -15.48
N LEU A 180 14.72 1.24 -16.65
CA LEU A 180 15.37 1.60 -17.91
C LEU A 180 14.83 2.97 -18.31
N LYS A 181 15.70 3.95 -18.56
CA LYS A 181 15.30 5.19 -19.24
C LYS A 181 14.64 4.79 -20.57
N ASN A 182 13.42 5.27 -20.83
CA ASN A 182 12.84 5.16 -22.15
C ASN A 182 13.76 5.90 -23.13
N LYS A 183 14.37 5.19 -24.09
CA LYS A 183 14.96 5.86 -25.25
C LYS A 183 13.81 6.55 -26.01
N ARG A 184 14.06 7.77 -26.49
CA ARG A 184 13.09 8.56 -27.27
C ARG A 184 12.52 7.69 -28.41
N ASN A 185 11.21 7.77 -28.61
CA ASN A 185 10.52 7.11 -29.72
C ASN A 185 11.05 7.68 -31.04
N ASN A 186 11.96 6.97 -31.69
CA ASN A 186 12.27 7.25 -33.08
C ASN A 186 11.04 6.83 -33.89
N LYS A 187 10.42 7.76 -34.60
CA LYS A 187 9.34 7.45 -35.54
C LYS A 187 9.92 6.53 -36.61
N HIS A 188 9.56 5.25 -36.57
CA HIS A 188 9.91 4.31 -37.63
C HIS A 188 9.00 4.55 -38.84
N LYS A 189 9.59 4.68 -40.03
CA LYS A 189 8.84 4.75 -41.29
C LYS A 189 8.16 3.40 -41.52
N THR A 190 6.85 3.40 -41.70
CA THR A 190 6.08 2.21 -42.11
C THR A 190 6.39 1.90 -43.58
N GLY A 191 6.83 0.67 -43.87
CA GLY A 191 7.11 0.19 -45.23
C GLY A 191 6.10 -0.86 -45.70
N ARG A 192 5.99 -1.11 -47.01
CA ARG A 192 5.11 -2.16 -47.57
C ARG A 192 5.63 -3.56 -47.27
N ASN A 193 4.74 -4.47 -46.89
CA ASN A 193 5.04 -5.87 -46.56
C ASN A 193 5.45 -6.66 -47.83
N LYS A 194 6.64 -7.29 -47.83
CA LYS A 194 7.16 -8.02 -49.00
C LYS A 194 6.33 -9.27 -49.37
N PHE A 195 5.68 -9.89 -48.39
CA PHE A 195 4.97 -11.15 -48.55
C PHE A 195 3.46 -11.09 -48.25
N ASN A 196 2.90 -9.88 -48.15
CA ASN A 196 1.47 -9.62 -47.93
C ASN A 196 0.80 -10.50 -46.83
N THR A 197 1.53 -10.80 -45.76
CA THR A 197 0.99 -11.57 -44.63
C THR A 197 0.05 -10.66 -43.82
N PRO A 198 -1.19 -11.11 -43.51
CA PRO A 198 -2.17 -10.24 -42.86
C PRO A 198 -1.88 -10.05 -41.37
N ASP A 199 -2.22 -8.88 -40.84
CA ASP A 199 -2.34 -8.68 -39.40
C ASP A 199 -3.71 -9.17 -38.94
N LEU A 200 -3.73 -10.34 -38.31
CA LEU A 200 -4.96 -10.94 -37.75
C LEU A 200 -5.27 -10.44 -36.34
N ILE A 201 -4.38 -9.68 -35.72
CA ILE A 201 -4.52 -9.20 -34.34
C ILE A 201 -4.98 -7.74 -34.31
N ASN A 202 -4.50 -6.90 -35.22
CA ASN A 202 -4.88 -5.48 -35.34
C ASN A 202 -4.80 -4.73 -33.99
N ARG A 203 -3.77 -5.04 -33.18
CA ARG A 203 -3.57 -4.52 -31.81
C ARG A 203 -4.69 -4.81 -30.82
N GLU A 204 -5.62 -5.70 -31.14
CA GLU A 204 -6.74 -6.07 -30.27
C GLU A 204 -6.32 -7.11 -29.21
N PHE A 205 -5.19 -6.87 -28.54
CA PHE A 205 -4.54 -7.80 -27.61
C PHE A 205 -5.42 -8.24 -26.44
N LYS A 206 -6.48 -7.48 -26.13
CA LYS A 206 -7.45 -7.75 -25.05
C LYS A 206 -8.60 -8.66 -25.50
N LYS A 207 -8.82 -8.85 -26.80
CA LYS A 207 -9.86 -9.75 -27.33
C LYS A 207 -9.46 -11.22 -27.25
N VAL A 208 -8.16 -11.50 -27.11
CA VAL A 208 -7.66 -12.87 -26.87
C VAL A 208 -7.99 -13.29 -25.44
N LYS A 209 -8.99 -14.15 -25.30
CA LYS A 209 -9.46 -14.65 -23.99
C LYS A 209 -9.17 -16.13 -23.75
N GLU A 210 -9.03 -16.90 -24.82
CA GLU A 210 -8.83 -18.35 -24.75
C GLU A 210 -7.35 -18.72 -24.86
N PHE A 211 -6.91 -19.63 -23.98
CA PHE A 211 -5.56 -20.17 -23.98
C PHE A 211 -5.30 -20.99 -25.26
N GLY A 212 -4.11 -20.83 -25.85
CA GLY A 212 -3.65 -21.61 -26.99
C GLY A 212 -4.18 -21.16 -28.35
N LYS A 213 -5.08 -20.17 -28.43
CA LYS A 213 -5.64 -19.69 -29.70
C LYS A 213 -4.79 -18.65 -30.42
N VAL A 214 -4.10 -17.80 -29.67
CA VAL A 214 -3.21 -16.78 -30.22
C VAL A 214 -1.89 -16.84 -29.49
N LEU A 215 -0.83 -17.05 -30.25
CA LEU A 215 0.53 -17.13 -29.76
C LEU A 215 1.33 -15.93 -30.27
N TYR A 216 2.14 -15.31 -29.41
CA TYR A 216 3.04 -14.24 -29.78
C TYR A 216 4.47 -14.74 -29.74
N THR A 217 5.28 -14.44 -30.74
CA THR A 217 6.69 -14.85 -30.79
C THR A 217 7.60 -13.72 -31.22
N ASP A 218 8.78 -13.71 -30.63
CA ASP A 218 9.89 -12.83 -30.99
C ASP A 218 11.22 -13.45 -30.51
N VAL A 219 12.32 -12.98 -31.09
CA VAL A 219 13.69 -13.30 -30.68
C VAL A 219 14.35 -12.07 -30.08
N THR A 220 14.77 -12.18 -28.82
CA THR A 220 15.54 -11.13 -28.18
C THR A 220 16.97 -11.60 -27.92
N TYR A 221 17.95 -10.73 -28.12
CA TYR A 221 19.31 -11.02 -27.70
C TYR A 221 19.47 -10.73 -26.21
N ILE A 222 20.40 -11.44 -25.60
CA ILE A 222 20.79 -11.29 -24.22
C ILE A 222 22.31 -11.24 -24.19
N ILE A 223 22.86 -10.19 -23.58
CA ILE A 223 24.31 -9.89 -23.63
C ILE A 223 24.81 -9.69 -22.21
N TRP A 224 25.78 -10.50 -21.79
CA TRP A 224 26.51 -10.31 -20.55
C TRP A 224 28.01 -10.26 -20.86
N LYS A 225 28.65 -9.13 -20.54
CA LYS A 225 30.02 -8.81 -21.01
C LYS A 225 30.10 -8.97 -22.54
N ASN A 226 31.02 -9.82 -23.02
CA ASN A 226 31.24 -10.07 -24.45
C ASN A 226 30.46 -11.27 -24.97
N GLU A 227 29.71 -11.97 -24.11
CA GLU A 227 28.93 -13.14 -24.49
C GLU A 227 27.50 -12.75 -24.85
N ARG A 228 27.04 -13.22 -26.01
CA ARG A 228 25.70 -12.95 -26.56
C ARG A 228 25.00 -14.26 -26.88
N VAL A 229 23.76 -14.37 -26.45
CA VAL A 229 22.85 -15.43 -26.88
C VAL A 229 21.53 -14.84 -27.35
N TYR A 230 20.83 -15.58 -28.19
CA TYR A 230 19.50 -15.25 -28.70
C TYR A 230 18.48 -16.14 -28.02
N LEU A 231 17.43 -15.53 -27.48
CA LEU A 231 16.29 -16.19 -26.85
C LEU A 231 15.07 -16.03 -27.75
N SER A 232 14.64 -17.14 -28.37
CA SER A 232 13.32 -17.23 -29.00
C SER A 232 12.30 -17.61 -27.93
N THR A 233 11.18 -16.90 -27.88
CA THR A 233 10.08 -17.17 -26.93
C THR A 233 8.75 -17.24 -27.66
N ILE A 234 7.84 -18.11 -27.19
CA ILE A 234 6.45 -18.20 -27.64
C ILE A 234 5.56 -18.02 -26.40
N LEU A 235 4.77 -16.95 -26.39
CA LEU A 235 3.81 -16.61 -25.34
C LEU A 235 2.39 -16.89 -25.79
N ASP A 236 1.57 -17.37 -24.86
CA ASP A 236 0.13 -17.38 -24.99
C ASP A 236 -0.46 -15.96 -24.87
N GLY A 237 -1.40 -15.64 -25.75
CA GLY A 237 -2.03 -14.32 -25.85
C GLY A 237 -3.01 -14.02 -24.73
N ALA A 238 -3.73 -15.01 -24.20
CA ALA A 238 -4.72 -14.81 -23.15
C ALA A 238 -4.07 -14.72 -21.77
N THR A 239 -3.24 -15.69 -21.44
CA THR A 239 -2.69 -15.89 -20.10
C THR A 239 -1.32 -15.24 -19.90
N ARG A 240 -0.61 -14.95 -21.00
CA ARG A 240 0.80 -14.52 -21.00
C ARG A 240 1.75 -15.57 -20.41
N GLN A 241 1.34 -16.84 -20.40
CA GLN A 241 2.20 -17.97 -20.11
C GLN A 241 3.15 -18.21 -21.29
N ILE A 242 4.37 -18.64 -21.00
CA ILE A 242 5.35 -19.07 -22.00
C ILE A 242 4.99 -20.51 -22.37
N ILE A 243 4.59 -20.72 -23.63
CA ILE A 243 4.40 -22.07 -24.17
C ILE A 243 5.76 -22.75 -24.33
N ASP A 244 6.69 -22.05 -24.98
CA ASP A 244 8.06 -22.55 -25.14
C ASP A 244 9.11 -21.47 -25.34
N TYR A 245 10.37 -21.84 -25.11
CA TYR A 245 11.51 -21.00 -25.41
C TYR A 245 12.72 -21.82 -25.90
N ARG A 246 13.61 -21.21 -26.68
CA ARG A 246 14.92 -21.76 -27.05
C ARG A 246 16.00 -20.70 -26.98
N ILE A 247 17.24 -21.14 -26.71
CA ILE A 247 18.43 -20.30 -26.72
C ILE A 247 19.42 -20.82 -27.75
N SER A 248 20.06 -19.92 -28.49
CA SER A 248 21.15 -20.22 -29.42
C SER A 248 22.22 -19.13 -29.36
N ASP A 249 23.43 -19.45 -29.81
CA ASP A 249 24.49 -18.50 -30.12
C ASP A 249 24.23 -17.70 -31.40
N LYS A 250 23.35 -18.18 -32.30
CA LYS A 250 23.00 -17.54 -33.57
C LYS A 250 21.49 -17.25 -33.70
N ASN A 251 21.14 -16.12 -34.32
CA ASN A 251 19.76 -15.82 -34.73
C ASN A 251 19.49 -16.38 -36.12
N ASN A 252 19.10 -17.65 -36.20
CA ASN A 252 18.86 -18.35 -37.45
C ASN A 252 17.52 -19.09 -37.45
N SER A 253 17.06 -19.52 -38.62
CA SER A 253 15.80 -20.27 -38.74
C SER A 253 15.79 -21.55 -37.92
N ASN A 254 16.94 -22.19 -37.63
CA ASN A 254 16.98 -23.37 -36.78
C ASN A 254 16.49 -23.06 -35.35
N LEU A 255 16.93 -21.95 -34.75
CA LEU A 255 16.46 -21.50 -33.44
C LEU A 255 14.92 -21.35 -33.41
N ILE A 256 14.37 -20.62 -34.38
CA ILE A 256 12.93 -20.31 -34.44
C ILE A 256 12.11 -21.57 -34.72
N ASN A 257 12.50 -22.34 -35.76
CA ASN A 257 11.79 -23.54 -36.17
C ASN A 257 11.77 -24.60 -35.07
N THR A 258 12.89 -24.76 -34.36
CA THR A 258 13.00 -25.72 -33.24
C THR A 258 12.12 -25.29 -32.07
N ASN A 259 12.10 -24.00 -31.74
CA ASN A 259 11.22 -23.48 -30.71
C ASN A 259 9.74 -23.68 -31.07
N PHE A 260 9.37 -23.36 -32.32
CA PHE A 260 7.99 -23.44 -32.76
C PHE A 260 7.47 -24.88 -32.82
N LYS A 261 8.25 -25.83 -33.36
CA LYS A 261 7.88 -27.25 -33.35
C LYS A 261 7.68 -27.79 -31.93
N ASN A 262 8.54 -27.39 -30.99
CA ASN A 262 8.40 -27.79 -29.60
C ASN A 262 7.16 -27.19 -28.94
N ALA A 263 6.85 -25.91 -29.20
CA ALA A 263 5.62 -25.29 -28.72
C ALA A 263 4.37 -26.00 -29.25
N ILE A 264 4.34 -26.36 -30.53
CA ILE A 264 3.27 -27.14 -31.13
C ILE A 264 3.11 -28.50 -30.43
N SER A 265 4.22 -29.21 -30.19
CA SER A 265 4.19 -30.49 -29.47
C SER A 265 3.61 -30.37 -28.07
N LYS A 266 3.96 -29.30 -27.33
CA LYS A 266 3.42 -29.04 -25.99
C LYS A 266 1.93 -28.73 -26.02
N LEU A 267 1.48 -27.91 -26.98
CA LEU A 267 0.06 -27.61 -27.12
C LEU A 267 -0.75 -28.87 -27.42
N LYS A 268 -0.23 -29.77 -28.27
CA LYS A 268 -0.85 -31.07 -28.51
C LYS A 268 -0.90 -31.96 -27.26
N GLN A 269 0.16 -31.97 -26.45
CA GLN A 269 0.18 -32.71 -25.18
C GLN A 269 -0.83 -32.18 -24.17
N LEU A 270 -1.18 -30.89 -24.25
CA LEU A 270 -2.24 -30.26 -23.47
C LEU A 270 -3.61 -30.36 -24.15
N GLU A 271 -3.75 -31.25 -25.16
CA GLU A 271 -4.99 -31.49 -25.91
C GLU A 271 -5.58 -30.25 -26.59
N ILE A 272 -4.75 -29.22 -26.82
CA ILE A 272 -5.17 -28.01 -27.51
C ILE A 272 -5.22 -28.28 -29.01
N ASN A 273 -6.38 -28.02 -29.62
CA ASN A 273 -6.51 -28.04 -31.07
C ASN A 273 -5.69 -26.90 -31.70
N ILE A 274 -4.57 -27.27 -32.34
CA ILE A 274 -3.65 -26.35 -32.99
C ILE A 274 -4.12 -25.89 -34.38
N LYS A 275 -5.16 -26.49 -34.96
CA LYS A 275 -5.67 -26.06 -36.26
C LYS A 275 -6.27 -24.67 -36.13
N ASN A 276 -5.96 -23.81 -37.10
CA ASN A 276 -6.43 -22.43 -37.20
C ASN A 276 -6.03 -21.50 -36.04
N ILE A 277 -5.14 -21.92 -35.13
CA ILE A 277 -4.56 -20.98 -34.15
C ILE A 277 -3.74 -19.93 -34.89
N ILE A 278 -3.55 -18.78 -34.26
CA ILE A 278 -2.78 -17.67 -34.81
C ILE A 278 -1.39 -17.65 -34.16
N ILE A 279 -0.34 -17.61 -34.97
CA ILE A 279 1.02 -17.26 -34.52
C ILE A 279 1.34 -15.86 -35.03
N HIS A 280 1.53 -14.91 -34.12
CA HIS A 280 1.82 -13.51 -34.41
C HIS A 280 3.28 -13.18 -34.13
N SER A 281 3.96 -12.57 -35.10
CA SER A 281 5.35 -12.11 -35.00
C SER A 281 5.54 -10.75 -35.64
N ASP A 282 6.73 -10.18 -35.50
CA ASP A 282 7.18 -9.08 -36.36
C ASP A 282 7.60 -9.60 -37.75
N HIS A 283 8.11 -8.69 -38.58
CA HIS A 283 8.64 -8.97 -39.92
C HIS A 283 10.13 -9.35 -39.93
N ALA A 284 10.67 -9.96 -38.87
CA ALA A 284 12.04 -10.43 -38.92
C ALA A 284 12.22 -11.52 -40.00
N VAL A 285 13.35 -11.47 -40.72
CA VAL A 285 13.69 -12.38 -41.84
C VAL A 285 13.49 -13.86 -41.48
N VAL A 286 13.76 -14.23 -40.23
CA VAL A 286 13.59 -15.58 -39.71
C VAL A 286 12.13 -16.08 -39.71
N TYR A 287 11.16 -15.18 -39.49
CA TYR A 287 9.72 -15.49 -39.52
C TYR A 287 9.15 -15.41 -40.94
N GLU A 288 9.79 -14.64 -41.83
CA GLU A 288 9.50 -14.64 -43.27
C GLU A 288 10.15 -15.81 -44.02
N ALA A 289 11.00 -16.60 -43.38
CA ALA A 289 11.67 -17.71 -44.02
C ALA A 289 10.68 -18.79 -44.52
N ASN A 290 10.96 -19.36 -45.70
CA ASN A 290 10.14 -20.43 -46.28
C ASN A 290 9.99 -21.64 -45.33
N SER A 291 11.04 -21.94 -44.55
CA SER A 291 10.98 -23.01 -43.55
C SER A 291 9.89 -22.78 -42.49
N PHE A 292 9.72 -21.55 -42.04
CA PHE A 292 8.72 -21.21 -41.01
C PHE A 292 7.31 -21.29 -41.59
N ARG A 293 7.11 -20.78 -42.80
CA ARG A 293 5.85 -20.89 -43.55
C ARG A 293 5.45 -22.34 -43.81
N LYS A 294 6.42 -23.20 -44.18
CA LYS A 294 6.19 -24.65 -44.37
C LYS A 294 5.69 -25.30 -43.08
N ILE A 295 6.24 -24.92 -41.92
CA ILE A 295 5.75 -25.40 -40.62
C ILE A 295 4.31 -24.92 -40.38
N CYS A 296 4.02 -23.63 -40.58
CA CYS A 296 2.67 -23.10 -40.42
C CYS A 296 1.65 -23.84 -41.30
N LYS A 297 1.94 -24.02 -42.60
CA LYS A 297 1.10 -24.76 -43.54
C LYS A 297 0.90 -26.22 -43.11
N LYS A 298 1.98 -26.92 -42.75
CA LYS A 298 1.94 -28.33 -42.32
C LYS A 298 0.98 -28.55 -41.13
N TYR A 299 0.95 -27.62 -40.19
CA TYR A 299 0.11 -27.73 -38.99
C TYR A 299 -1.21 -26.94 -39.07
N GLN A 300 -1.55 -26.37 -40.23
CA GLN A 300 -2.74 -25.54 -40.44
C GLN A 300 -2.81 -24.35 -39.46
N ILE A 301 -1.66 -23.76 -39.14
CA ILE A 301 -1.53 -22.60 -38.26
C ILE A 301 -1.53 -21.33 -39.12
N ARG A 302 -2.30 -20.33 -38.70
CA ARG A 302 -2.40 -19.04 -39.40
C ARG A 302 -1.27 -18.14 -38.95
N GLN A 303 -0.37 -17.81 -39.87
CA GLN A 303 0.65 -16.80 -39.63
C GLN A 303 0.02 -15.40 -39.66
N SER A 304 0.35 -14.59 -38.67
CA SER A 304 -0.06 -13.19 -38.54
C SER A 304 1.19 -12.35 -38.33
N MET A 305 1.29 -11.22 -39.02
CA MET A 305 2.41 -10.29 -38.88
C MET A 305 1.87 -8.87 -38.79
N GLY A 306 2.43 -8.07 -37.88
CA GLY A 306 2.07 -6.66 -37.73
C GLY A 306 2.51 -5.80 -38.92
N SER A 307 2.46 -4.47 -38.78
CA SER A 307 3.04 -3.59 -39.79
C SER A 307 4.57 -3.66 -39.74
N ASN A 308 5.20 -3.56 -40.91
CA ASN A 308 6.65 -3.39 -41.00
C ASN A 308 7.15 -2.24 -40.11
N TYR A 309 8.22 -2.51 -39.34
CA TYR A 309 8.90 -1.55 -38.46
C TYR A 309 8.03 -0.95 -37.34
N SER A 310 6.90 -1.57 -37.00
CA SER A 310 6.01 -1.15 -35.91
C SER A 310 6.15 -2.07 -34.69
N CYS A 311 6.95 -1.65 -33.72
CA CYS A 311 7.10 -2.34 -32.44
C CYS A 311 5.76 -2.43 -31.66
N THR A 312 4.86 -1.48 -31.91
CA THR A 312 3.53 -1.44 -31.29
C THR A 312 2.63 -2.62 -31.65
N ASP A 313 2.86 -3.28 -32.79
CA ASP A 313 2.06 -4.44 -33.19
C ASP A 313 2.49 -5.71 -32.43
N ASN A 314 3.76 -5.79 -32.02
CA ASN A 314 4.29 -6.90 -31.24
C ASN A 314 4.40 -6.59 -29.73
N ALA A 315 3.65 -5.58 -29.25
CA ALA A 315 3.80 -5.03 -27.89
C ALA A 315 3.69 -6.06 -26.75
N VAL A 316 2.97 -7.17 -26.97
CA VAL A 316 2.81 -8.25 -25.99
C VAL A 316 4.15 -8.90 -25.62
N ILE A 317 4.86 -9.41 -26.62
CA ILE A 317 6.10 -10.16 -26.42
C ILE A 317 7.25 -9.20 -26.12
N GLU A 318 7.24 -8.01 -26.73
CA GLU A 318 8.21 -6.96 -26.41
C GLU A 318 8.11 -6.51 -24.95
N SER A 319 6.89 -6.30 -24.44
CA SER A 319 6.65 -5.96 -23.03
C SER A 319 7.19 -7.06 -22.12
N TYR A 320 6.98 -8.32 -22.49
CA TYR A 320 7.54 -9.46 -21.77
C TYR A 320 9.07 -9.47 -21.79
N HIS A 321 9.73 -9.33 -22.95
CA HIS A 321 11.19 -9.29 -23.04
C HIS A 321 11.78 -8.10 -22.29
N GLY A 322 11.10 -6.96 -22.30
CA GLY A 322 11.44 -5.80 -21.48
C GLY A 322 11.39 -6.12 -19.98
N GLN A 323 10.36 -6.83 -19.52
CA GLN A 323 10.27 -7.30 -18.13
C GLN A 323 11.35 -8.36 -17.81
N LEU A 324 11.57 -9.32 -18.70
CA LEU A 324 12.59 -10.36 -18.57
C LEU A 324 13.97 -9.75 -18.33
N LYS A 325 14.38 -8.82 -19.21
CA LYS A 325 15.69 -8.15 -19.11
C LYS A 325 15.80 -7.29 -17.85
N LYS A 326 14.73 -6.55 -17.48
CA LYS A 326 14.68 -5.77 -16.24
C LYS A 326 14.87 -6.62 -14.97
N ASN A 327 14.28 -7.81 -14.94
CA ASN A 327 14.29 -8.68 -13.76
C ASN A 327 15.47 -9.66 -13.70
N THR A 328 16.24 -9.76 -14.79
CA THR A 328 17.47 -10.57 -14.86
C THR A 328 18.68 -9.65 -14.99
N ILE A 329 19.02 -9.24 -16.20
CA ILE A 329 20.32 -8.64 -16.52
C ILE A 329 20.45 -7.14 -16.18
N HIS A 330 19.36 -6.37 -16.25
CA HIS A 330 19.39 -4.93 -16.00
C HIS A 330 19.07 -4.56 -14.54
N SER A 331 18.90 -5.55 -13.65
CA SER A 331 18.71 -5.28 -12.23
C SER A 331 20.07 -5.08 -11.56
N ASN A 332 20.41 -3.82 -11.25
CA ASN A 332 21.71 -3.40 -10.66
C ASN A 332 22.16 -4.17 -9.40
N LYS A 333 21.30 -4.99 -8.78
CA LYS A 333 21.61 -5.74 -7.57
C LYS A 333 22.24 -7.11 -7.82
N LYS A 334 22.12 -7.70 -9.02
CA LYS A 334 22.64 -9.04 -9.29
C LYS A 334 24.04 -8.96 -9.90
N LYS A 335 25.02 -9.48 -9.18
CA LYS A 335 26.39 -9.68 -9.67
C LYS A 335 26.55 -11.14 -10.11
N TYR A 336 26.50 -11.39 -11.41
CA TYR A 336 26.85 -12.70 -11.98
C TYR A 336 28.38 -12.81 -12.07
N LYS A 337 28.96 -13.95 -11.69
CA LYS A 337 30.42 -14.16 -11.79
C LYS A 337 30.81 -14.65 -13.18
N ILE A 338 30.03 -15.58 -13.72
CA ILE A 338 30.19 -16.16 -15.06
C ILE A 338 28.88 -16.14 -15.85
N PHE A 339 28.95 -16.30 -17.17
CA PHE A 339 27.77 -16.30 -18.03
C PHE A 339 26.77 -17.41 -17.68
N GLN A 340 27.28 -18.55 -17.21
CA GLN A 340 26.43 -19.67 -16.79
C GLN A 340 25.54 -19.32 -15.57
N ASP A 341 26.01 -18.47 -14.66
CA ASP A 341 25.20 -17.97 -13.53
C ASP A 341 24.04 -17.13 -14.05
N TYR A 342 24.32 -16.29 -15.04
CA TYR A 342 23.34 -15.48 -15.71
C TYR A 342 22.27 -16.36 -16.41
N LEU A 343 22.68 -17.38 -17.16
CA LEU A 343 21.77 -18.34 -17.79
C LEU A 343 20.92 -19.09 -16.76
N ASN A 344 21.51 -19.48 -15.63
CA ASN A 344 20.77 -20.13 -14.55
C ASN A 344 19.68 -19.23 -13.96
N ASP A 345 19.97 -17.94 -13.74
CA ASP A 345 18.96 -16.98 -13.29
C ASP A 345 17.92 -16.69 -14.37
N LEU A 346 18.31 -16.62 -15.64
CA LEU A 346 17.38 -16.54 -16.78
C LEU A 346 16.41 -17.72 -16.75
N PHE A 347 16.89 -18.96 -16.70
CA PHE A 347 16.03 -20.15 -16.63
C PHE A 347 15.14 -20.17 -15.39
N SER A 348 15.68 -19.73 -14.25
CA SER A 348 14.90 -19.56 -13.02
C SER A 348 13.79 -18.51 -13.18
N TYR A 349 14.06 -17.44 -13.93
CA TYR A 349 13.06 -16.42 -14.23
C TYR A 349 11.96 -16.94 -15.14
N LEU A 350 12.29 -17.65 -16.21
CA LEU A 350 11.31 -18.23 -17.13
C LEU A 350 10.34 -19.16 -16.38
N ARG A 351 10.87 -20.07 -15.55
CA ARG A 351 10.05 -20.98 -14.71
C ARG A 351 9.17 -20.21 -13.73
N TRP A 352 9.75 -19.24 -13.02
CA TRP A 352 9.00 -18.41 -12.08
C TRP A 352 7.88 -17.62 -12.77
N HIS A 353 8.14 -17.03 -13.94
CA HIS A 353 7.14 -16.29 -14.70
C HIS A 353 5.93 -17.17 -15.03
N ASN A 354 6.16 -18.39 -15.51
CA ASN A 354 5.07 -19.34 -15.76
C ASN A 354 4.32 -19.73 -14.48
N LYS A 355 5.05 -20.02 -13.39
CA LYS A 355 4.43 -20.36 -12.11
C LYS A 355 3.56 -19.23 -11.57
N GLU A 356 4.00 -17.98 -11.63
CA GLU A 356 3.21 -16.80 -11.21
C GLU A 356 1.92 -16.65 -12.01
N LYS A 357 1.92 -17.13 -13.26
CA LYS A 357 0.77 -17.16 -14.17
C LYS A 357 -0.13 -18.39 -13.99
N GLY A 358 0.14 -19.24 -12.99
CA GLY A 358 -0.62 -20.46 -12.75
C GLY A 358 -0.45 -21.49 -13.87
N SER A 359 0.68 -21.46 -14.59
CA SER A 359 0.93 -22.40 -15.67
C SER A 359 1.38 -23.75 -15.15
N GLU A 360 0.81 -24.81 -15.70
CA GLU A 360 1.27 -26.20 -15.53
C GLU A 360 2.36 -26.57 -16.55
N ILE A 361 2.65 -25.69 -17.51
CA ILE A 361 3.69 -25.94 -18.53
C ILE A 361 5.06 -25.95 -17.87
N ASN A 362 5.71 -27.13 -17.92
CA ASN A 362 7.07 -27.27 -17.45
C ASN A 362 8.08 -26.67 -18.46
N LEU A 363 8.90 -25.75 -17.95
CA LEU A 363 9.96 -25.07 -18.67
C LEU A 363 11.33 -25.63 -18.23
N ASN A 364 11.67 -26.80 -18.77
CA ASN A 364 12.95 -27.47 -18.53
C ASN A 364 14.13 -26.58 -18.93
N LYS A 365 15.24 -26.67 -18.19
CA LYS A 365 16.51 -26.04 -18.61
C LYS A 365 16.90 -26.59 -19.99
N ARG A 366 17.37 -25.72 -20.88
CA ARG A 366 17.75 -26.09 -22.24
C ARG A 366 19.21 -25.77 -22.48
N LYS A 367 19.90 -26.67 -23.18
CA LYS A 367 21.23 -26.41 -23.74
C LYS A 367 21.13 -25.33 -24.81
N ILE A 368 22.18 -24.54 -24.95
CA ILE A 368 22.33 -23.58 -26.06
C ILE A 368 22.45 -24.39 -27.34
N LEU A 369 21.62 -24.07 -28.34
CA LEU A 369 21.81 -24.58 -29.68
C LEU A 369 23.07 -23.93 -30.25
N ARG A 370 24.12 -24.73 -30.44
CA ARG A 370 25.37 -24.33 -31.10
C ARG A 370 25.28 -24.79 -32.54
N ASN A 371 25.32 -23.84 -33.47
CA ASN A 371 25.27 -24.10 -34.91
C ASN A 371 26.37 -23.32 -35.60
#